data_AF-A0A0C2CLX3-F1
#
_entry.id   AF-A0A0C2CLX3-F1
#
_cell.length_a   1.000
_cell.length_b   1.000
_cell.length_c   1.000
_cell.angle_alpha   90.00
_cell.angle_beta   90.00
_cell.angle_gamma   90.00
#
_symmetry.space_group_name_H-M   'P 1'
#
loop_
_entity.id
_entity.type
_entity.pdbx_description
1 polymer ?
#
loop_
_entity_poly.entity_id
_entity_poly.type
_entity_poly.pdbx_seq_one_letter_code
_entity_poly.pdbx_strand_id
1 'polypeptide(L)'
;MPGCLFSRTYAEPADESIYEVFSCASWRKVAVLNTRLNMVSDEEIKRNVEIHPQETVQFGKVNITLDFITTPFIPELDRKFVQIMNKIAPDTIIAHQDDIFAVKCLTLQTARNLTKCRVIDTCSCTAKSVENDCHCANVNITEKMNSIDTRLPLRNSEFRMVADWNTVEAISHSSVAEISISTEVNWTTATMVSPTECEVAASNARGCYNCIQGATVNFTCTSTEKTIAEVICTDNHYAIDCGPNTPLTTVVINFNTAHYISQCSVQCGEIKHDLFISGILHYHSIWKDDPATAVNKRANYVNLINIPDINNIAEVITKWWCTSLVAAVAVAVAVITTVLCGPLFLQEMASLIC
;
A
#
# COMPACT_ATOMS: atom_id res chain seq x y z
N MET A 1 -20.84 -1.53 57.89
CA MET A 1 -21.76 -1.99 56.84
C MET A 1 -21.16 -1.62 55.50
N PRO A 2 -20.96 -2.55 54.55
CA PRO A 2 -20.58 -2.20 53.20
C PRO A 2 -21.73 -1.38 52.55
N GLY A 3 -21.39 -0.29 51.88
CA GLY A 3 -22.36 0.55 51.15
C GLY A 3 -22.63 0.01 49.75
N CYS A 4 -23.76 0.39 49.16
CA CYS A 4 -24.09 0.08 47.77
C CYS A 4 -23.75 1.26 46.86
N LEU A 5 -23.04 1.01 45.76
CA LEU A 5 -22.77 1.97 44.70
C LEU A 5 -23.66 1.62 43.49
N PHE A 6 -24.53 2.54 43.09
CA PHE A 6 -25.42 2.38 41.94
C PHE A 6 -24.86 3.15 40.75
N SER A 7 -24.69 2.50 39.61
CA SER A 7 -24.21 3.12 38.37
C SER A 7 -24.98 2.61 37.17
N ARG A 8 -25.04 3.42 36.12
CA ARG A 8 -25.59 3.03 34.81
C ARG A 8 -24.66 3.53 33.71
N THR A 9 -24.21 2.62 32.85
CA THR A 9 -23.52 2.94 31.61
C THR A 9 -24.54 3.16 30.49
N TYR A 10 -24.24 4.11 29.61
CA TYR A 10 -25.02 4.35 28.39
C TYR A 10 -24.07 4.81 27.29
N ALA A 11 -24.47 4.62 26.03
CA ALA A 11 -23.71 5.09 24.89
C ALA A 11 -24.15 6.52 24.52
N GLU A 12 -23.18 7.37 24.21
CA GLU A 12 -23.38 8.73 23.73
C GLU A 12 -22.69 8.86 22.36
N PRO A 13 -23.35 9.43 21.33
CA PRO A 13 -22.71 9.67 20.05
C PRO A 13 -21.54 10.64 20.20
N ALA A 14 -20.38 10.28 19.65
CA ALA A 14 -19.21 11.16 19.63
C ALA A 14 -19.34 12.30 18.60
N ASP A 15 -20.11 12.08 17.53
CA ASP A 15 -20.39 13.05 16.48
C ASP A 15 -21.79 12.83 15.87
N GLU A 16 -22.19 13.72 14.96
CA GLU A 16 -23.50 13.70 14.28
C GLU A 16 -23.53 12.78 13.04
N SER A 17 -22.42 12.08 12.74
CA SER A 17 -22.32 11.23 11.56
C SER A 17 -23.09 9.94 11.76
N ILE A 18 -23.73 9.48 10.68
CA ILE A 18 -24.41 8.19 10.69
C ILE A 18 -23.68 7.26 9.74
N TYR A 19 -23.30 6.11 10.28
CA TYR A 19 -22.51 5.12 9.58
C TYR A 19 -23.34 3.92 9.19
N GLU A 20 -23.23 3.48 7.95
CA GLU A 20 -23.67 2.16 7.51
C GLU A 20 -22.50 1.19 7.57
N VAL A 21 -22.67 0.09 8.28
CA VAL A 21 -21.68 -0.99 8.38
C VAL A 21 -22.17 -2.18 7.58
N PHE A 22 -21.40 -2.59 6.57
CA PHE A 22 -21.78 -3.68 5.68
C PHE A 22 -20.58 -4.57 5.32
N SER A 23 -20.88 -5.76 4.79
CA SER A 23 -19.89 -6.71 4.26
C SER A 23 -20.38 -7.23 2.92
N CYS A 24 -19.46 -7.51 2.00
CA CYS A 24 -19.79 -8.09 0.70
C CYS A 24 -19.88 -9.61 0.82
N ALA A 25 -21.07 -10.19 0.61
CA ALA A 25 -21.26 -11.64 0.69
C ALA A 25 -20.53 -12.41 -0.43
N SER A 26 -20.30 -11.76 -1.57
CA SER A 26 -19.62 -12.32 -2.72
C SER A 26 -19.03 -11.21 -3.60
N TRP A 27 -17.94 -11.52 -4.30
CA TRP A 27 -17.30 -10.63 -5.26
C TRP A 27 -17.48 -11.16 -6.68
N ARG A 28 -17.92 -10.30 -7.60
CA ARG A 28 -18.08 -10.63 -9.02
C ARG A 28 -16.82 -10.23 -9.77
N LYS A 29 -16.19 -11.19 -10.44
CA LYS A 29 -15.00 -10.94 -11.28
C LYS A 29 -15.44 -10.49 -12.66
N VAL A 30 -14.80 -9.45 -13.18
CA VAL A 30 -15.04 -8.88 -14.52
C VAL A 30 -13.68 -8.50 -15.12
N ALA A 31 -13.47 -8.82 -16.39
CA ALA A 31 -12.33 -8.30 -17.15
C ALA A 31 -12.78 -7.11 -17.99
N VAL A 32 -12.03 -6.01 -17.95
CA VAL A 32 -12.26 -4.84 -18.80
C VAL A 32 -11.15 -4.79 -19.85
N LEU A 33 -11.51 -5.00 -21.11
CA LEU A 33 -10.57 -5.03 -22.23
C LEU A 33 -10.65 -3.73 -23.03
N ASN A 34 -9.51 -3.05 -23.17
CA ASN A 34 -9.37 -1.91 -24.07
C ASN A 34 -9.06 -2.44 -25.48
N THR A 35 -10.10 -2.60 -26.30
CA THR A 35 -9.99 -3.28 -27.61
C THR A 35 -10.04 -2.30 -28.78
N ARG A 36 -9.22 -2.59 -29.81
CA ARG A 36 -9.12 -1.83 -31.06
C ARG A 36 -9.16 -2.80 -32.23
N LEU A 37 -10.13 -2.67 -33.12
CA LEU A 37 -10.27 -3.49 -34.33
C LEU A 37 -10.12 -2.60 -35.56
N ASN A 38 -9.14 -2.92 -36.40
CA ASN A 38 -8.92 -2.31 -37.71
C ASN A 38 -9.08 -3.39 -38.79
N MET A 39 -10.03 -3.21 -39.71
CA MET A 39 -10.18 -4.07 -40.88
C MET A 39 -9.93 -3.26 -42.15
N VAL A 40 -9.39 -3.91 -43.20
CA VAL A 40 -8.95 -3.24 -44.45
C VAL A 40 -10.07 -2.45 -45.15
N SER A 41 -11.35 -2.76 -44.88
CA SER A 41 -12.52 -2.09 -45.48
C SER A 41 -13.48 -1.41 -44.50
N ASP A 42 -13.27 -1.55 -43.18
CA ASP A 42 -14.23 -1.06 -42.18
C ASP A 42 -13.61 0.07 -41.36
N GLU A 43 -14.46 0.96 -40.84
CA GLU A 43 -14.04 1.95 -39.88
C GLU A 43 -13.45 1.29 -38.63
N GLU A 44 -12.45 1.96 -38.08
CA GLU A 44 -11.83 1.58 -36.83
C GLU A 44 -12.85 1.53 -35.68
N ILE A 45 -12.96 0.38 -35.02
CA ILE A 45 -13.80 0.21 -33.84
C ILE A 45 -12.91 0.21 -32.59
N LYS A 46 -13.12 1.20 -31.71
CA LYS A 46 -12.52 1.26 -30.36
C LYS A 46 -13.61 1.21 -29.32
N ARG A 47 -13.60 0.20 -28.45
CA ARG A 47 -14.48 0.16 -27.27
C ARG A 47 -13.79 -0.56 -26.11
N ASN A 48 -14.19 -0.14 -24.92
CA ASN A 48 -13.95 -0.90 -23.70
C ASN A 48 -15.02 -1.97 -23.62
N VAL A 49 -14.61 -3.22 -23.45
CA VAL A 49 -15.51 -4.36 -23.38
C VAL A 49 -15.39 -4.97 -21.99
N GLU A 50 -16.50 -5.02 -21.27
CA GLU A 50 -16.61 -5.73 -20.00
C GLU A 50 -17.10 -7.15 -20.28
N ILE A 51 -16.35 -8.14 -19.81
CA ILE A 51 -16.65 -9.57 -20.04
C ILE A 51 -16.59 -10.31 -18.71
N HIS A 52 -17.62 -11.09 -18.39
CA HIS A 52 -17.57 -11.99 -17.24
C HIS A 52 -16.96 -13.35 -17.63
N PRO A 53 -16.41 -14.11 -16.67
CA PRO A 53 -15.89 -15.43 -16.95
C PRO A 53 -16.95 -16.33 -17.60
N GLN A 54 -16.54 -17.05 -18.65
CA GLN A 54 -17.37 -17.92 -19.47
C GLN A 54 -18.44 -17.20 -20.32
N GLU A 55 -18.32 -15.88 -20.49
CA GLU A 55 -19.15 -15.12 -21.42
C GLU A 55 -18.41 -14.81 -22.72
N THR A 56 -19.18 -14.75 -23.81
CA THR A 56 -18.72 -14.32 -25.13
C THR A 56 -19.40 -13.00 -25.49
N VAL A 57 -18.60 -12.00 -25.86
CA VAL A 57 -19.08 -10.71 -26.35
C VAL A 57 -18.70 -10.55 -27.82
N GLN A 58 -19.68 -10.14 -28.62
CA GLN A 58 -19.46 -9.80 -30.02
C GLN A 58 -18.88 -8.39 -30.14
N PHE A 59 -17.69 -8.29 -30.75
CA PHE A 59 -16.99 -7.06 -31.06
C PHE A 59 -16.76 -6.95 -32.58
N GLY A 60 -17.72 -6.32 -33.27
CA GLY A 60 -17.73 -6.25 -34.73
C GLY A 60 -17.96 -7.63 -35.35
N LYS A 61 -17.02 -8.10 -36.18
CA LYS A 61 -17.04 -9.44 -36.82
C LYS A 61 -16.28 -10.49 -36.00
N VAL A 62 -15.87 -10.15 -34.78
CA VAL A 62 -15.06 -11.01 -33.91
C VAL A 62 -15.84 -11.28 -32.62
N ASN A 63 -15.76 -12.50 -32.13
CA ASN A 63 -16.31 -12.92 -30.85
C ASN A 63 -15.16 -13.10 -29.86
N ILE A 64 -15.23 -12.38 -28.75
CA ILE A 64 -14.23 -12.43 -27.68
C ILE A 64 -14.86 -13.19 -26.51
N THR A 65 -14.24 -14.28 -26.09
CA THR A 65 -14.66 -15.10 -24.96
C THR A 65 -13.64 -15.01 -23.85
N LEU A 66 -14.09 -14.72 -22.63
CA LEU A 66 -13.23 -14.81 -21.45
C LEU A 66 -13.34 -16.22 -20.87
N ASP A 67 -12.35 -17.07 -21.13
CA ASP A 67 -12.40 -18.48 -20.74
C ASP A 67 -12.27 -18.63 -19.23
N PHE A 68 -11.28 -17.95 -18.64
CA PHE A 68 -11.14 -17.84 -17.18
C PHE A 68 -10.37 -16.60 -16.76
N ILE A 69 -10.49 -16.23 -15.48
CA ILE A 69 -9.69 -15.20 -14.82
C ILE A 69 -9.29 -15.64 -13.40
N THR A 70 -8.00 -15.52 -13.11
CA THR A 70 -7.43 -15.74 -11.79
C THR A 70 -6.85 -14.44 -11.25
N THR A 71 -7.22 -14.11 -10.01
CA THR A 71 -6.77 -12.91 -9.29
C THR A 71 -5.98 -13.37 -8.06
N PRO A 72 -4.96 -12.61 -7.61
CA PRO A 72 -4.30 -12.88 -6.34
C PRO A 72 -5.29 -12.83 -5.18
N PHE A 73 -4.90 -13.42 -4.04
CA PHE A 73 -5.67 -13.29 -2.80
C PHE A 73 -5.57 -11.85 -2.29
N ILE A 74 -6.70 -11.16 -2.16
CA ILE A 74 -6.80 -9.80 -1.62
C ILE A 74 -7.51 -9.89 -0.25
N PRO A 75 -6.77 -9.84 0.88
CA PRO A 75 -7.34 -9.98 2.23
C PRO A 75 -8.44 -8.95 2.56
N GLU A 76 -8.36 -7.76 1.96
CA GLU A 76 -9.29 -6.65 2.18
C GLU A 76 -10.71 -6.96 1.66
N LEU A 77 -10.86 -7.96 0.79
CA LEU A 77 -12.17 -8.40 0.30
C LEU A 77 -13.02 -9.09 1.38
N ASP A 78 -12.40 -9.60 2.45
CA ASP A 78 -13.07 -10.26 3.59
C ASP A 78 -13.29 -9.33 4.80
N ARG A 79 -13.20 -8.01 4.58
CA ARG A 79 -13.36 -7.01 5.63
C ARG A 79 -14.76 -6.41 5.66
N LYS A 80 -15.05 -5.68 6.75
CA LYS A 80 -16.25 -4.83 6.84
C LYS A 80 -15.95 -3.48 6.22
N PHE A 81 -16.98 -2.87 5.66
CA PHE A 81 -16.96 -1.50 5.19
C PHE A 81 -17.83 -0.65 6.11
N VAL A 82 -17.38 0.57 6.37
CA VAL A 82 -18.13 1.57 7.15
C VAL A 82 -18.22 2.82 6.30
N GLN A 83 -19.43 3.18 5.89
CA GLN A 83 -19.69 4.33 5.01
C GLN A 83 -20.50 5.41 5.73
N ILE A 84 -20.14 6.68 5.53
CA ILE A 84 -20.87 7.82 6.09
C ILE A 84 -22.10 8.13 5.22
N MET A 85 -23.30 8.03 5.80
CA MET A 85 -24.58 8.17 5.09
C MET A 85 -25.10 9.61 5.01
N ASN A 86 -24.55 10.54 5.80
CA ASN A 86 -24.99 11.93 5.86
C ASN A 86 -23.99 12.92 5.22
N LYS A 87 -23.19 12.46 4.25
CA LYS A 87 -22.31 13.30 3.43
C LYS A 87 -22.78 13.40 1.98
N ILE A 88 -22.23 14.38 1.24
CA ILE A 88 -22.53 14.62 -0.18
C ILE A 88 -21.83 13.59 -1.09
N ALA A 89 -20.66 13.09 -0.68
CA ALA A 89 -19.87 12.10 -1.39
C ALA A 89 -19.62 10.87 -0.50
N PRO A 90 -19.47 9.67 -1.10
CA PRO A 90 -19.24 8.45 -0.34
C PRO A 90 -17.89 8.54 0.37
N ASP A 91 -17.89 8.32 1.67
CA ASP A 91 -16.70 8.34 2.51
C ASP A 91 -16.69 7.04 3.30
N THR A 92 -15.83 6.11 2.85
CA THR A 92 -15.87 4.71 3.27
C THR A 92 -14.53 4.31 3.84
N ILE A 93 -14.55 3.61 4.97
CA ILE A 93 -13.37 2.97 5.55
C ILE A 93 -13.53 1.45 5.55
N ILE A 94 -12.40 0.76 5.65
CA ILE A 94 -12.34 -0.66 5.92
C ILE A 94 -12.13 -0.88 7.43
N ALA A 95 -12.94 -1.76 7.99
CA ALA A 95 -12.91 -2.22 9.37
C ALA A 95 -12.63 -3.73 9.44
N HIS A 96 -11.98 -4.17 10.51
CA HIS A 96 -11.73 -5.59 10.74
C HIS A 96 -13.03 -6.33 11.09
N GLN A 97 -13.01 -7.65 10.88
CA GLN A 97 -14.17 -8.49 11.13
C GLN A 97 -14.51 -8.61 12.63
N ASP A 98 -13.52 -8.42 13.50
CA ASP A 98 -13.63 -8.40 14.96
C ASP A 98 -13.90 -7.01 15.53
N ASP A 99 -13.83 -5.94 14.72
CA ASP A 99 -14.18 -4.58 15.18
C ASP A 99 -15.62 -4.56 15.75
N ILE A 100 -15.72 -3.99 16.95
CA ILE A 100 -16.96 -3.94 17.71
C ILE A 100 -17.60 -2.56 17.54
N PHE A 101 -18.85 -2.57 17.05
CA PHE A 101 -19.72 -1.40 16.98
C PHE A 101 -20.76 -1.52 18.09
N ALA A 102 -20.56 -0.79 19.18
CA ALA A 102 -21.36 -0.93 20.40
C ALA A 102 -22.83 -0.54 20.20
N VAL A 103 -23.11 0.47 19.37
CA VAL A 103 -24.47 0.93 19.06
C VAL A 103 -24.85 0.50 17.64
N LYS A 104 -25.93 -0.28 17.52
CA LYS A 104 -26.44 -0.77 16.23
C LYS A 104 -27.90 -0.39 16.06
N CYS A 105 -28.22 0.25 14.96
CA CYS A 105 -29.58 0.61 14.59
C CYS A 105 -29.93 -0.09 13.28
N LEU A 106 -31.18 -0.54 13.13
CA LEU A 106 -31.60 -1.29 11.95
C LEU A 106 -31.81 -0.41 10.71
N THR A 107 -32.15 0.86 10.92
CA THR A 107 -32.47 1.81 9.84
C THR A 107 -31.83 3.17 10.08
N LEU A 108 -31.63 3.92 9.00
CA LEU A 108 -31.17 5.30 9.04
C LEU A 108 -32.03 6.18 9.94
N GLN A 109 -33.36 6.01 9.92
CA GLN A 109 -34.27 6.82 10.73
C GLN A 109 -34.14 6.49 12.23
N THR A 110 -33.99 5.22 12.58
CA THR A 110 -33.73 4.81 13.97
C THR A 110 -32.39 5.31 14.49
N ALA A 111 -31.37 5.39 13.62
CA ALA A 111 -30.06 5.95 13.97
C ALA A 111 -30.15 7.46 14.22
N ARG A 112 -30.82 8.22 13.33
CA ARG A 112 -31.01 9.68 13.49
C ARG A 112 -31.65 10.06 14.82
N ASN A 113 -32.68 9.32 15.20
CA ASN A 113 -33.44 9.62 16.42
C ASN A 113 -32.93 8.83 17.64
N LEU A 114 -31.91 7.99 17.47
CA LEU A 114 -31.42 7.03 18.47
C LEU A 114 -32.56 6.20 19.12
N THR A 115 -33.57 5.85 18.32
CA THR A 115 -34.75 5.12 18.79
C THR A 115 -34.61 3.65 18.47
N LYS A 116 -34.85 2.77 19.46
CA LYS A 116 -34.79 1.31 19.29
C LYS A 116 -33.43 0.79 18.76
N CYS A 117 -32.35 1.52 18.97
CA CYS A 117 -31.01 1.02 18.72
C CYS A 117 -30.62 0.01 19.78
N ARG A 118 -29.97 -1.07 19.36
CA ARG A 118 -29.41 -2.08 20.25
C ARG A 118 -28.04 -1.60 20.71
N VAL A 119 -27.85 -1.50 22.01
CA VAL A 119 -26.54 -1.30 22.63
C VAL A 119 -25.99 -2.66 23.04
N ILE A 120 -24.78 -2.97 22.59
CA ILE A 120 -24.01 -4.12 23.00
C ILE A 120 -23.16 -3.68 24.19
N ASP A 121 -23.32 -4.34 25.34
CA ASP A 121 -22.50 -4.07 26.51
C ASP A 121 -21.11 -4.68 26.31
N THR A 122 -20.12 -3.81 26.16
CA THR A 122 -18.70 -4.15 25.95
C THR A 122 -17.83 -3.56 27.06
N CYS A 123 -18.46 -3.09 28.15
CA CYS A 123 -17.80 -2.34 29.21
C CYS A 123 -17.34 -3.26 30.34
N SER A 124 -16.09 -3.12 30.75
CA SER A 124 -15.56 -3.70 31.98
C SER A 124 -15.44 -2.63 33.03
N CYS A 125 -16.29 -2.69 34.05
CA CYS A 125 -16.35 -1.71 35.13
C CYS A 125 -15.71 -2.26 36.41
N THR A 126 -14.87 -1.46 37.05
CA THR A 126 -14.29 -1.73 38.37
C THR A 126 -14.79 -0.70 39.37
N ALA A 127 -15.28 -1.17 40.51
CA ALA A 127 -15.76 -0.28 41.56
C ALA A 127 -14.60 0.37 42.30
N LYS A 128 -14.48 1.70 42.22
CA LYS A 128 -13.61 2.49 43.11
C LYS A 128 -14.44 3.09 44.25
N SER A 129 -13.77 3.74 45.20
CA SER A 129 -14.37 4.24 46.43
C SER A 129 -15.47 5.29 46.23
N VAL A 130 -15.46 6.03 45.11
CA VAL A 130 -16.38 7.14 44.84
C VAL A 130 -17.07 7.00 43.46
N GLU A 131 -16.41 6.37 42.50
CA GLU A 131 -16.89 6.25 41.12
C GLU A 131 -16.53 4.89 40.53
N ASN A 132 -17.30 4.41 39.56
CA ASN A 132 -16.97 3.21 38.80
C ASN A 132 -16.06 3.58 37.63
N ASP A 133 -14.93 2.90 37.51
CA ASP A 133 -14.01 3.04 36.39
C ASP A 133 -14.36 1.99 35.32
N CYS A 134 -14.99 2.45 34.24
CA CYS A 134 -15.51 1.62 33.16
C CYS A 134 -14.72 1.81 31.87
N HIS A 135 -14.19 0.72 31.34
CA HIS A 135 -13.50 0.69 30.05
C HIS A 135 -14.34 -0.08 29.03
N CYS A 136 -14.81 0.60 27.99
CA CYS A 136 -15.68 0.03 26.97
C CYS A 136 -14.92 -0.20 25.66
N ALA A 137 -15.01 -1.42 25.13
CA ALA A 137 -14.46 -1.71 23.81
C ALA A 137 -15.43 -1.22 22.72
N ASN A 138 -14.98 -0.25 21.92
CA ASN A 138 -15.72 0.23 20.75
C ASN A 138 -14.72 0.74 19.72
N VAL A 139 -14.99 0.50 18.43
CA VAL A 139 -14.11 0.99 17.37
C VAL A 139 -14.20 2.51 17.26
N ASN A 140 -13.05 3.18 17.22
CA ASN A 140 -12.96 4.61 16.97
C ASN A 140 -13.05 4.88 15.46
N ILE A 141 -14.28 5.06 14.96
CA ILE A 141 -14.53 5.27 13.53
C ILE A 141 -13.83 6.55 13.03
N THR A 142 -13.85 7.62 13.82
CA THR A 142 -13.23 8.91 13.48
C THR A 142 -11.73 8.77 13.26
N GLU A 143 -11.04 8.02 14.12
CA GLU A 143 -9.61 7.72 13.96
C GLU A 143 -9.33 6.92 12.70
N LYS A 144 -10.12 5.86 12.43
CA LYS A 144 -10.01 5.10 11.18
C LYS A 144 -10.34 5.93 9.94
N MET A 145 -11.23 6.92 10.05
CA MET A 145 -11.54 7.86 8.98
C MET A 145 -10.38 8.81 8.69
N ASN A 146 -9.58 9.15 9.70
CA ASN A 146 -8.38 9.97 9.54
C ASN A 146 -7.15 9.16 9.09
N SER A 147 -7.21 7.83 9.20
CA SER A 147 -6.12 6.96 8.77
C SER A 147 -6.16 6.67 7.27
N ILE A 148 -5.01 6.89 6.63
CA ILE A 148 -4.78 6.57 5.21
C ILE A 148 -4.76 5.06 4.95
N ASP A 149 -4.58 4.22 5.98
CA ASP A 149 -4.50 2.75 5.82
C ASP A 149 -5.88 2.07 5.83
N THR A 150 -6.92 2.80 6.25
CA THR A 150 -8.29 2.27 6.35
C THR A 150 -9.27 2.99 5.44
N ARG A 151 -9.03 4.25 5.08
CA ARG A 151 -9.94 5.04 4.26
C ARG A 151 -9.79 4.72 2.77
N LEU A 152 -10.92 4.51 2.08
CA LEU A 152 -10.97 4.34 0.63
C LEU A 152 -10.86 5.71 -0.09
N PRO A 153 -10.24 5.76 -1.29
CA PRO A 153 -9.68 4.64 -2.04
C PRO A 153 -8.37 4.12 -1.43
N LEU A 154 -8.26 2.79 -1.32
CA LEU A 154 -7.03 2.13 -0.89
C LEU A 154 -6.30 1.59 -2.10
N ARG A 155 -4.98 1.73 -2.13
CA ARG A 155 -4.15 1.27 -3.23
C ARG A 155 -2.85 0.69 -2.69
N ASN A 156 -2.45 -0.45 -3.23
CA ASN A 156 -1.14 -1.03 -3.01
C ASN A 156 -0.60 -1.60 -4.35
N SER A 157 0.47 -2.41 -4.30
CA SER A 157 1.03 -3.06 -5.49
C SER A 157 0.05 -4.01 -6.17
N GLU A 158 -0.78 -4.72 -5.39
CA GLU A 158 -1.63 -5.80 -5.89
C GLU A 158 -3.02 -5.35 -6.35
N PHE A 159 -3.57 -4.30 -5.73
CA PHE A 159 -4.92 -3.84 -6.01
C PHE A 159 -5.16 -2.35 -5.74
N ARG A 160 -6.26 -1.86 -6.31
CA ARG A 160 -6.90 -0.60 -5.97
C ARG A 160 -8.36 -0.86 -5.60
N MET A 161 -8.76 -0.42 -4.42
CA MET A 161 -10.13 -0.52 -3.94
C MET A 161 -10.77 0.85 -3.88
N VAL A 162 -11.98 0.97 -4.41
CA VAL A 162 -12.76 2.20 -4.43
C VAL A 162 -14.17 1.88 -3.96
N ALA A 163 -14.78 2.79 -3.23
CA ALA A 163 -16.18 2.70 -2.87
C ALA A 163 -16.96 3.81 -3.57
N ASP A 164 -18.15 3.44 -4.03
CA ASP A 164 -19.26 4.33 -4.34
C ASP A 164 -20.37 4.13 -3.29
N TRP A 165 -21.49 4.84 -3.41
CA TRP A 165 -22.63 4.73 -2.50
C TRP A 165 -23.19 3.30 -2.39
N ASN A 166 -23.20 2.54 -3.49
CA ASN A 166 -23.85 1.24 -3.54
C ASN A 166 -22.90 0.07 -3.78
N THR A 167 -21.65 0.34 -4.16
CA THR A 167 -20.72 -0.68 -4.61
C THR A 167 -19.33 -0.43 -4.05
N VAL A 168 -18.61 -1.52 -3.80
CA VAL A 168 -17.17 -1.48 -3.58
C VAL A 168 -16.55 -2.26 -4.73
N GLU A 169 -15.58 -1.63 -5.38
CA GLU A 169 -14.88 -2.18 -6.53
C GLU A 169 -13.42 -2.40 -6.17
N ALA A 170 -12.91 -3.58 -6.48
CA ALA A 170 -11.50 -3.92 -6.31
C ALA A 170 -10.90 -4.25 -7.68
N ILE A 171 -9.90 -3.47 -8.07
CA ILE A 171 -9.17 -3.60 -9.32
C ILE A 171 -7.84 -4.25 -9.00
N SER A 172 -7.58 -5.45 -9.49
CA SER A 172 -6.30 -6.13 -9.31
C SER A 172 -5.31 -5.70 -10.39
N HIS A 173 -4.04 -5.48 -10.01
CA HIS A 173 -2.97 -5.14 -10.93
C HIS A 173 -2.24 -6.37 -11.50
N SER A 174 -2.37 -7.55 -10.87
CA SER A 174 -1.59 -8.76 -11.15
C SER A 174 -2.47 -9.97 -11.54
N SER A 175 -3.55 -9.73 -12.29
CA SER A 175 -4.49 -10.79 -12.71
C SER A 175 -4.06 -11.47 -14.01
N VAL A 176 -4.36 -12.77 -14.11
CA VAL A 176 -4.14 -13.58 -15.32
C VAL A 176 -5.51 -13.96 -15.89
N ALA A 177 -5.67 -13.76 -17.19
CA ALA A 177 -6.88 -14.10 -17.93
C ALA A 177 -6.54 -14.89 -19.19
N GLU A 178 -7.37 -15.89 -19.51
CA GLU A 178 -7.34 -16.58 -20.80
C GLU A 178 -8.50 -16.06 -21.65
N ILE A 179 -8.19 -15.65 -22.88
CA ILE A 179 -9.14 -15.04 -23.80
C ILE A 179 -9.07 -15.77 -25.13
N SER A 180 -10.20 -16.32 -25.54
CA SER A 180 -10.38 -16.92 -26.86
C SER A 180 -11.04 -15.93 -27.81
N ILE A 181 -10.39 -15.74 -28.97
CA ILE A 181 -10.88 -14.86 -30.04
C ILE A 181 -11.29 -15.74 -31.22
N SER A 182 -12.54 -15.63 -31.66
CA SER A 182 -13.07 -16.36 -32.82
C SER A 182 -13.68 -15.40 -33.84
N THR A 183 -13.57 -15.76 -35.12
CA THR A 183 -14.10 -14.96 -36.24
C THR A 183 -14.52 -15.89 -37.37
N GLU A 184 -15.58 -15.52 -38.08
CA GLU A 184 -16.05 -16.24 -39.28
C GLU A 184 -15.30 -15.80 -40.55
N VAL A 185 -14.48 -14.75 -40.45
CA VAL A 185 -13.69 -14.23 -41.58
C VAL A 185 -12.40 -15.02 -41.71
N ASN A 186 -12.02 -15.36 -42.95
CA ASN A 186 -10.70 -15.96 -43.23
C ASN A 186 -9.59 -15.02 -42.75
N TRP A 187 -8.84 -15.48 -41.75
CA TRP A 187 -7.75 -14.75 -41.13
C TRP A 187 -6.53 -15.66 -41.04
N THR A 188 -5.37 -15.10 -41.34
CA THR A 188 -4.09 -15.73 -41.06
C THR A 188 -3.54 -15.09 -39.81
N THR A 189 -3.39 -15.87 -38.75
CA THR A 189 -2.76 -15.41 -37.51
C THR A 189 -1.25 -15.34 -37.71
N ALA A 190 -0.70 -14.15 -37.57
CA ALA A 190 0.73 -13.95 -37.40
C ALA A 190 0.92 -13.18 -36.09
N THR A 191 1.71 -13.74 -35.17
CA THR A 191 2.13 -13.01 -33.98
C THR A 191 3.08 -11.93 -34.42
N MET A 192 2.57 -10.71 -34.58
CA MET A 192 3.40 -9.56 -34.91
C MET A 192 3.84 -8.90 -33.61
N VAL A 193 5.02 -9.28 -33.12
CA VAL A 193 5.73 -8.47 -32.14
C VAL A 193 6.34 -7.32 -32.94
N SER A 194 5.74 -6.13 -32.89
CA SER A 194 6.32 -4.98 -33.56
C SER A 194 7.71 -4.71 -32.97
N PRO A 195 8.77 -4.57 -33.78
CA PRO A 195 10.08 -4.12 -33.32
C PRO A 195 10.00 -2.61 -33.03
N THR A 196 9.15 -2.23 -32.07
CA THR A 196 9.11 -0.87 -31.52
C THR A 196 10.24 -0.75 -30.54
N GLU A 197 11.23 0.08 -30.87
CA GLU A 197 12.21 0.55 -29.91
C GLU A 197 11.51 1.47 -28.90
N CYS A 198 11.71 1.20 -27.61
CA CYS A 198 11.11 1.96 -26.52
C CYS A 198 12.20 2.36 -25.54
N GLU A 199 12.24 3.64 -25.19
CA GLU A 199 13.15 4.15 -24.16
C GLU A 199 12.38 4.30 -22.86
N VAL A 200 12.79 3.53 -21.85
CA VAL A 200 12.12 3.48 -20.54
C VAL A 200 13.02 4.05 -19.46
N ALA A 201 12.48 4.97 -18.67
CA ALA A 201 13.12 5.52 -17.50
C ALA A 201 12.21 5.39 -16.27
N ALA A 202 12.82 5.22 -15.10
CA ALA A 202 12.13 5.19 -13.82
C ALA A 202 12.67 6.24 -12.86
N SER A 203 11.77 6.81 -12.06
CA SER A 203 12.14 7.65 -10.93
C SER A 203 12.64 6.83 -9.74
N ASN A 204 13.31 7.49 -8.79
CA ASN A 204 13.54 6.89 -7.48
C ASN A 204 12.21 6.58 -6.78
N ALA A 205 12.20 5.50 -6.00
CA ALA A 205 11.05 5.11 -5.20
C ALA A 205 10.82 6.12 -4.06
N ARG A 206 9.56 6.54 -3.86
CA ARG A 206 9.16 7.49 -2.81
C ARG A 206 7.90 7.04 -2.10
N GLY A 207 7.93 6.99 -0.78
CA GLY A 207 6.78 6.66 0.05
C GLY A 207 7.22 5.97 1.32
N CYS A 208 6.46 4.96 1.77
CA CYS A 208 6.72 4.26 3.00
C CYS A 208 7.06 2.77 2.80
N TYR A 209 7.78 2.21 3.78
CA TYR A 209 7.95 0.78 3.94
C TYR A 209 7.13 0.28 5.14
N ASN A 210 6.76 -1.00 5.15
CA ASN A 210 5.84 -1.60 6.13
C ASN A 210 4.47 -0.89 6.22
N CYS A 211 3.95 -0.39 5.10
CA CYS A 211 2.63 0.26 5.01
C CYS A 211 1.80 -0.31 3.87
N ILE A 212 0.49 -0.14 3.94
CA ILE A 212 -0.44 -0.59 2.89
C ILE A 212 -0.23 0.24 1.61
N GLN A 213 -0.10 1.56 1.77
CA GLN A 213 0.07 2.51 0.65
C GLN A 213 1.37 2.29 -0.16
N GLY A 214 2.37 1.66 0.45
CA GLY A 214 3.66 1.39 -0.15
C GLY A 214 4.44 2.64 -0.58
N ALA A 215 5.33 2.45 -1.53
CA ALA A 215 6.06 3.51 -2.22
C ALA A 215 5.64 3.59 -3.68
N THR A 216 5.78 4.77 -4.25
CA THR A 216 5.44 5.06 -5.65
C THR A 216 6.69 5.15 -6.49
N VAL A 217 6.61 4.60 -7.70
CA VAL A 217 7.63 4.73 -8.75
C VAL A 217 6.93 5.23 -10.00
N ASN A 218 7.50 6.26 -10.61
CA ASN A 218 7.01 6.81 -11.85
C ASN A 218 7.87 6.30 -13.00
N PHE A 219 7.24 5.62 -13.95
CA PHE A 219 7.83 5.23 -15.21
C PHE A 219 7.45 6.20 -16.30
N THR A 220 8.39 6.47 -17.18
CA THR A 220 8.18 7.19 -18.44
C THR A 220 8.67 6.32 -19.56
N CYS A 221 7.85 6.11 -20.59
CA CYS A 221 8.22 5.31 -21.75
C CYS A 221 7.96 6.07 -23.06
N THR A 222 9.01 6.22 -23.86
CA THR A 222 8.95 6.87 -25.16
C THR A 222 9.04 5.83 -26.27
N SER A 223 8.13 5.87 -27.23
CA SER A 223 8.13 5.00 -28.42
C SER A 223 7.53 5.72 -29.62
N THR A 224 7.87 5.27 -30.83
CA THR A 224 7.34 5.86 -32.09
C THR A 224 5.83 5.71 -32.22
N GLU A 225 5.30 4.57 -31.78
CA GLU A 225 3.87 4.25 -31.78
C GLU A 225 3.38 3.96 -30.36
N LYS A 226 2.06 4.06 -30.13
CA LYS A 226 1.47 3.71 -28.84
C LYS A 226 1.55 2.21 -28.62
N THR A 227 2.24 1.79 -27.55
CA THR A 227 2.44 0.37 -27.19
C THR A 227 2.50 0.22 -25.67
N ILE A 228 2.67 -1.01 -25.18
CA ILE A 228 2.82 -1.34 -23.76
C ILE A 228 4.18 -2.01 -23.60
N ALA A 229 4.96 -1.59 -22.59
CA ALA A 229 6.16 -2.30 -22.16
C ALA A 229 5.89 -3.07 -20.87
N GLU A 230 6.47 -4.27 -20.76
CA GLU A 230 6.40 -5.10 -19.57
C GLU A 230 7.66 -4.89 -18.73
N VAL A 231 7.49 -4.55 -17.45
CA VAL A 231 8.59 -4.38 -16.48
C VAL A 231 8.54 -5.54 -15.50
N ILE A 232 9.56 -6.38 -15.53
CA ILE A 232 9.68 -7.57 -14.68
C ILE A 232 10.80 -7.33 -13.66
N CYS A 233 10.44 -7.14 -12.40
CA CYS A 233 11.35 -7.07 -11.26
C CYS A 233 11.34 -8.42 -10.50
N THR A 234 12.23 -8.60 -9.52
CA THR A 234 12.36 -9.87 -8.77
C THR A 234 11.04 -10.42 -8.24
N ASP A 235 10.21 -9.55 -7.65
CA ASP A 235 8.95 -9.95 -7.00
C ASP A 235 7.70 -9.34 -7.63
N ASN A 236 7.86 -8.48 -8.65
CA ASN A 236 6.76 -7.67 -9.16
C ASN A 236 6.81 -7.53 -10.68
N HIS A 237 5.63 -7.52 -11.30
CA HIS A 237 5.45 -7.39 -12.74
C HIS A 237 4.50 -6.22 -13.02
N TYR A 238 4.89 -5.33 -13.93
CA TYR A 238 4.10 -4.15 -14.27
C TYR A 238 3.96 -4.00 -15.78
N ALA A 239 2.82 -3.47 -16.22
CA ALA A 239 2.62 -2.98 -17.57
C ALA A 239 2.68 -1.45 -17.56
N ILE A 240 3.50 -0.86 -18.44
CA ILE A 240 3.62 0.60 -18.57
C ILE A 240 3.22 1.04 -19.98
N ASP A 241 2.53 2.18 -20.05
CA ASP A 241 2.12 2.75 -21.32
C ASP A 241 3.33 3.41 -22.00
N CYS A 242 3.47 3.22 -23.31
CA CYS A 242 4.51 3.80 -24.13
C CYS A 242 3.90 4.59 -25.30
N GLY A 243 4.52 5.72 -25.66
CA GLY A 243 4.11 6.46 -26.84
C GLY A 243 4.96 7.69 -27.13
N PRO A 244 4.65 8.42 -28.23
CA PRO A 244 5.45 9.55 -28.68
C PRO A 244 5.39 10.77 -27.73
N ASN A 245 4.40 10.80 -26.83
CA ASN A 245 4.23 11.87 -25.85
C ASN A 245 4.85 11.53 -24.48
N THR A 246 5.62 10.44 -24.38
CA THR A 246 6.25 9.99 -23.14
C THR A 246 5.25 9.91 -21.97
N PRO A 247 4.20 9.09 -22.09
CA PRO A 247 3.21 8.90 -21.02
C PRO A 247 3.87 8.55 -19.68
N LEU A 248 3.25 9.01 -18.60
CA LEU A 248 3.67 8.77 -17.22
C LEU A 248 2.83 7.64 -16.62
N THR A 249 3.46 6.54 -16.20
CA THR A 249 2.80 5.46 -15.48
C THR A 249 3.31 5.40 -14.04
N THR A 250 2.42 5.64 -13.08
CA THR A 250 2.75 5.53 -11.64
C THR A 250 2.35 4.16 -11.11
N VAL A 251 3.34 3.38 -10.66
CA VAL A 251 3.11 2.10 -9.97
C VAL A 251 3.32 2.25 -8.47
N VAL A 252 2.74 1.32 -7.71
CA VAL A 252 2.95 1.21 -6.27
C VAL A 252 3.75 -0.06 -6.00
N ILE A 253 4.73 0.04 -5.11
CA ILE A 253 5.58 -1.05 -4.66
C ILE A 253 5.43 -1.19 -3.14
N ASN A 254 5.35 -2.42 -2.65
CA ASN A 254 5.33 -2.69 -1.21
C ASN A 254 6.67 -3.32 -0.82
N PHE A 255 7.29 -2.78 0.24
CA PHE A 255 8.59 -3.24 0.72
C PHE A 255 8.66 -3.17 2.25
N ASN A 256 9.58 -3.95 2.82
CA ASN A 256 9.68 -4.14 4.28
C ASN A 256 10.91 -3.49 4.93
N THR A 257 11.80 -2.89 4.14
CA THR A 257 12.98 -2.17 4.64
C THR A 257 13.05 -0.76 4.07
N ALA A 258 13.90 0.08 4.68
CA ALA A 258 14.03 1.47 4.27
C ALA A 258 14.78 1.64 2.94
N HIS A 259 15.72 0.76 2.63
CA HIS A 259 16.52 0.83 1.41
C HIS A 259 15.93 -0.06 0.33
N TYR A 260 15.19 0.54 -0.58
CA TYR A 260 14.67 -0.16 -1.74
C TYR A 260 15.70 -0.16 -2.86
N ILE A 261 16.09 -1.35 -3.31
CA ILE A 261 16.95 -1.56 -4.49
C ILE A 261 16.38 -2.77 -5.23
N SER A 262 15.96 -2.56 -6.48
CA SER A 262 15.46 -3.63 -7.33
C SER A 262 16.06 -3.53 -8.73
N GLN A 263 16.53 -4.67 -9.24
CA GLN A 263 16.90 -4.84 -10.63
C GLN A 263 15.69 -5.36 -11.39
N CYS A 264 15.37 -4.73 -12.51
CA CYS A 264 14.21 -5.06 -13.32
C CYS A 264 14.63 -5.20 -14.79
N SER A 265 14.01 -6.14 -15.49
CA SER A 265 14.11 -6.30 -16.94
C SER A 265 12.86 -5.71 -17.57
N VAL A 266 13.04 -4.76 -18.48
CA VAL A 266 11.98 -4.15 -19.27
C VAL A 266 11.96 -4.77 -20.65
N GLN A 267 10.82 -5.28 -21.07
CA GLN A 267 10.60 -5.81 -22.41
C GLN A 267 9.62 -4.91 -23.17
N CYS A 268 10.09 -4.34 -24.28
CA CYS A 268 9.24 -3.65 -25.25
C CYS A 268 9.48 -4.26 -26.63
N GLY A 269 8.44 -4.87 -27.20
CA GLY A 269 8.60 -5.67 -28.41
C GLY A 269 9.59 -6.83 -28.19
N GLU A 270 10.60 -6.92 -29.05
CA GLU A 270 11.66 -7.94 -28.98
C GLU A 270 12.84 -7.54 -28.09
N ILE A 271 12.96 -6.26 -27.72
CA ILE A 271 14.13 -5.74 -27.04
C ILE A 271 13.93 -5.81 -25.52
N LYS A 272 14.96 -6.31 -24.83
CA LYS A 272 15.04 -6.33 -23.37
C LYS A 272 16.13 -5.38 -22.88
N HIS A 273 15.80 -4.58 -21.88
CA HIS A 273 16.71 -3.64 -21.24
C HIS A 273 16.66 -3.79 -19.72
N ASP A 274 17.82 -3.76 -19.09
CA ASP A 274 17.90 -3.76 -17.63
C ASP A 274 17.74 -2.34 -17.08
N LEU A 275 17.00 -2.23 -15.98
CA LEU A 275 16.69 -1.00 -15.29
C LEU A 275 16.90 -1.21 -13.78
N PHE A 276 17.46 -0.21 -13.10
CA PHE A 276 17.63 -0.21 -11.65
C PHE A 276 16.72 0.83 -11.01
N ILE A 277 15.94 0.39 -10.03
CA ILE A 277 15.09 1.26 -9.23
C ILE A 277 15.68 1.31 -7.82
N SER A 278 15.91 2.52 -7.31
CA SER A 278 16.40 2.71 -5.95
C SER A 278 15.63 3.81 -5.22
N GLY A 279 15.60 3.75 -3.90
CA GLY A 279 14.98 4.77 -3.08
C GLY A 279 15.19 4.54 -1.59
N ILE A 280 15.04 5.62 -0.82
CA ILE A 280 15.03 5.57 0.64
C ILE A 280 13.60 5.86 1.09
N LEU A 281 12.96 4.86 1.70
CA LEU A 281 11.57 4.88 2.10
C LEU A 281 11.44 5.30 3.56
N HIS A 282 10.37 6.03 3.88
CA HIS A 282 10.08 6.44 5.24
C HIS A 282 9.42 5.32 6.03
N TYR A 283 9.79 5.19 7.30
CA TYR A 283 9.14 4.24 8.18
C TYR A 283 7.71 4.72 8.46
N HIS A 284 6.74 3.84 8.21
CA HIS A 284 5.39 4.00 8.72
C HIS A 284 5.22 3.03 9.88
N SER A 285 5.21 3.59 11.08
CA SER A 285 4.92 2.83 12.27
C SER A 285 3.45 2.43 12.24
N ILE A 286 3.16 1.15 11.96
CA ILE A 286 1.87 0.56 12.32
C ILE A 286 1.84 0.51 13.85
N TRP A 287 1.49 1.62 14.50
CA TRP A 287 1.15 1.58 15.93
C TRP A 287 -0.15 0.78 16.04
N LYS A 288 -0.04 -0.48 16.48
CA LYS A 288 -1.14 -1.12 17.20
C LYS A 288 -1.14 -0.52 18.59
N ASP A 289 -1.65 0.70 18.73
CA ASP A 289 -2.06 1.19 20.03
C ASP A 289 -3.40 0.53 20.38
N ASP A 290 -3.33 -0.66 20.97
CA ASP A 290 -4.40 -1.08 21.85
C ASP A 290 -3.85 -1.84 23.07
N PRO A 291 -3.64 -1.15 24.21
CA PRO A 291 -3.35 -1.77 25.50
C PRO A 291 -4.44 -2.75 25.97
N ALA A 292 -5.65 -2.73 25.41
CA ALA A 292 -6.76 -3.60 25.83
C ALA A 292 -6.69 -5.03 25.26
N THR A 293 -5.83 -5.30 24.27
CA THR A 293 -5.67 -6.66 23.71
C THR A 293 -4.73 -7.58 24.49
N ALA A 294 -4.11 -7.11 25.58
CA ALA A 294 -3.23 -7.94 26.42
C ALA A 294 -3.95 -9.06 27.20
N VAL A 295 -5.28 -9.15 27.17
CA VAL A 295 -6.04 -10.11 28.01
C VAL A 295 -6.54 -11.36 27.27
N ASN A 296 -6.54 -11.41 25.94
CA ASN A 296 -6.98 -12.62 25.22
C ASN A 296 -5.82 -13.43 24.65
N LYS A 297 -5.23 -14.27 25.51
CA LYS A 297 -4.39 -15.41 25.08
C LYS A 297 -5.24 -16.44 24.34
N ARG A 298 -5.36 -16.31 23.02
CA ARG A 298 -5.46 -17.44 22.09
C ARG A 298 -4.54 -17.15 20.90
N ALA A 299 -3.57 -18.03 20.74
CA ALA A 299 -2.51 -17.92 19.76
C ALA A 299 -3.08 -17.79 18.33
N ASN A 300 -2.53 -16.85 17.57
CA ASN A 300 -2.12 -17.07 16.19
C ASN A 300 -1.06 -16.01 15.83
N TYR A 301 0.02 -16.50 15.19
CA TYR A 301 1.15 -15.78 14.59
C TYR A 301 0.78 -14.32 14.25
N VAL A 302 1.43 -13.32 14.82
CA VAL A 302 2.73 -12.80 14.38
C VAL A 302 3.30 -11.93 15.52
N ASN A 303 4.42 -12.33 16.13
CA ASN A 303 5.27 -11.38 16.84
C ASN A 303 6.08 -10.61 15.78
N LEU A 304 5.60 -9.45 15.37
CA LEU A 304 6.41 -8.47 14.65
C LEU A 304 6.71 -7.35 15.62
N ILE A 305 7.81 -7.50 16.36
CA ILE A 305 8.47 -6.34 16.96
C ILE A 305 8.92 -5.49 15.75
N ASN A 306 8.16 -4.44 15.43
CA ASN A 306 8.41 -3.54 14.30
C ASN A 306 9.49 -2.54 14.73
N ILE A 307 10.75 -2.98 14.72
CA ILE A 307 11.91 -2.12 15.00
C ILE A 307 12.22 -1.40 13.68
N PRO A 308 12.37 -0.06 13.67
CA PRO A 308 12.84 0.64 12.49
C PRO A 308 14.17 0.03 12.01
N ASP A 309 14.42 0.03 10.71
CA ASP A 309 15.67 -0.49 10.14
C ASP A 309 16.88 0.24 10.74
N ILE A 310 17.51 -0.38 11.73
CA ILE A 310 18.65 0.16 12.47
C ILE A 310 19.95 0.00 11.69
N ASN A 311 19.98 -0.70 10.55
CA ASN A 311 21.21 -0.90 9.78
C ASN A 311 21.81 0.44 9.35
N ASN A 312 20.96 1.40 8.99
CA ASN A 312 21.40 2.76 8.63
C ASN A 312 21.99 3.52 9.81
N ILE A 313 21.38 3.37 10.99
CA ILE A 313 21.89 4.00 12.22
C ILE A 313 23.22 3.35 12.61
N ALA A 314 23.35 2.02 12.47
CA ALA A 314 24.58 1.30 12.72
C ALA A 314 25.70 1.69 11.75
N GLU A 315 25.43 1.87 10.46
CA GLU A 315 26.43 2.28 9.47
C GLU A 315 26.95 3.71 9.73
N VAL A 316 26.05 4.63 10.09
CA VAL A 316 26.45 5.99 10.48
C VAL A 316 27.27 5.95 11.78
N ILE A 317 26.80 5.25 12.82
CA ILE A 317 27.52 5.15 14.10
C ILE A 317 28.90 4.54 13.91
N THR A 318 29.02 3.45 13.16
CA THR A 318 30.31 2.78 12.90
C THR A 318 31.28 3.67 12.12
N LYS A 319 30.79 4.43 11.13
CA LYS A 319 31.61 5.38 10.37
C LYS A 319 32.14 6.52 11.23
N TRP A 320 31.31 7.10 12.10
CA TRP A 320 31.72 8.18 13.02
C TRP A 320 32.64 7.68 14.14
N TRP A 321 32.46 6.44 14.60
CA TRP A 321 33.38 5.81 15.55
C TRP A 321 34.76 5.58 14.95
N CYS A 322 34.84 5.08 13.71
CA CYS A 322 36.12 4.90 13.02
C CYS A 322 36.88 6.22 12.84
N THR A 323 36.20 7.30 12.41
CA THR A 323 36.85 8.61 12.23
C THR A 323 37.32 9.21 13.56
N SER A 324 36.54 9.05 14.64
CA SER A 324 36.93 9.51 15.98
C SER A 324 38.17 8.78 16.50
N LEU A 325 38.26 7.46 16.28
CA LEU A 325 39.39 6.64 16.71
C LEU A 325 40.68 7.00 15.94
N VAL A 326 40.58 7.24 14.63
CA VAL A 326 41.72 7.72 13.81
C VAL A 326 42.20 9.10 14.29
N ALA A 327 41.29 10.02 14.62
CA ALA A 327 41.64 11.33 15.13
C ALA A 327 42.35 11.24 16.50
N ALA A 328 41.86 10.38 17.41
CA ALA A 328 42.49 10.16 18.71
C ALA A 328 43.92 9.62 18.58
N VAL A 329 44.15 8.66 17.67
CA VAL A 329 45.49 8.13 17.39
C VAL A 329 46.40 9.22 16.80
N ALA A 330 45.91 10.03 15.86
CA ALA A 330 46.69 11.11 15.26
C ALA A 330 47.13 12.16 16.30
N VAL A 331 46.24 12.54 17.22
CA VAL A 331 46.56 13.45 18.33
C VAL A 331 47.58 12.81 19.27
N ALA A 332 47.41 11.53 19.63
CA ALA A 332 48.35 10.82 20.48
C ALA A 332 49.76 10.77 19.84
N VAL A 333 49.85 10.48 18.54
CA VAL A 333 51.11 10.49 17.80
C VAL A 333 51.73 11.89 17.79
N ALA A 334 50.94 12.95 17.57
CA ALA A 334 51.44 14.33 17.60
C ALA A 334 51.95 14.75 18.99
N VAL A 335 51.29 14.32 20.06
CA VAL A 335 51.76 14.56 21.44
C VAL A 335 53.03 13.78 21.72
N ILE A 336 53.12 12.53 21.27
CA ILE A 336 54.32 11.69 21.46
C ILE A 336 55.51 12.28 20.68
N THR A 337 55.33 12.70 19.43
CA THR A 337 56.40 13.31 18.63
C THR A 337 56.86 14.65 19.22
N THR A 338 55.94 15.49 19.71
CA THR A 338 56.32 16.75 20.38
C THR A 338 57.05 16.53 21.70
N VAL A 339 56.67 15.51 22.49
CA VAL A 339 57.36 15.20 23.76
C VAL A 339 58.73 14.54 23.53
N LEU A 340 58.87 13.66 22.52
CA LEU A 340 60.13 12.98 22.22
C LEU A 340 61.13 13.86 21.46
N CYS A 341 60.67 14.65 20.48
CA CYS A 341 61.54 15.53 19.68
C CYS A 341 61.69 16.93 20.26
N GLY A 342 60.79 17.39 21.13
CA GLY A 342 60.89 18.69 21.82
C GLY A 342 62.23 18.91 22.54
N PRO A 343 62.74 17.96 23.35
CA PRO A 343 64.03 18.13 24.00
C PRO A 343 65.23 18.11 23.03
N LEU A 344 65.12 17.41 21.89
CA LEU A 344 66.17 17.40 20.84
C LEU A 344 66.28 18.75 20.10
N PHE A 345 65.14 19.37 19.77
CA PHE A 345 65.12 20.71 19.17
C PHE A 345 65.62 21.80 20.13
N LEU A 346 65.34 21.68 21.43
CA LEU A 346 65.88 22.60 22.43
C LEU A 346 67.40 22.43 22.62
N GLN A 347 67.93 21.22 22.46
CA GLN A 347 69.36 20.94 22.58
C GLN A 347 70.15 21.43 21.36
N GLU A 348 69.60 21.29 20.14
CA GLU A 348 70.16 21.89 18.92
C GLU A 348 70.18 23.44 19.01
N MET A 349 69.09 24.07 19.45
CA MET A 349 69.07 25.53 19.63
C MET A 349 70.02 26.03 20.73
N ALA A 350 70.24 25.25 21.78
CA ALA A 350 71.24 25.58 22.80
C ALA A 350 72.68 25.50 22.27
N SER A 351 72.94 24.62 21.30
CA SER A 351 74.28 24.51 20.65
C SER A 351 74.57 25.59 19.60
N LEU A 352 73.54 26.29 19.11
CA LEU A 352 73.67 27.42 18.18
C LEU A 352 73.84 28.79 18.88
N ILE A 353 73.70 28.84 20.20
CA ILE A 353 73.80 30.07 21.02
C ILE A 353 75.08 30.09 21.88
N CYS A 354 75.93 29.06 21.81
CA CYS A 354 77.25 29.02 22.47
C CYS A 354 78.40 29.16 21.48
#